data_AF-A0AA42C8T7-F1
#
_entry.id   AF-A0AA42C8T7-F1
#
_cell.length_a   1.000
_cell.length_b   1.000
_cell.length_c   1.000
_cell.angle_alpha   90.00
_cell.angle_beta   90.00
_cell.angle_gamma   90.00
#
_symmetry.space_group_name_H-M   'P 1'
#
loop_
_entity.id
_entity.type
_entity.pdbx_description
1 polymer ?
#
loop_
_entity_poly.entity_id
_entity_poly.type
_entity_poly.pdbx_seq_one_letter_code
_entity_poly.pdbx_strand_id
1 'polypeptide(L)'
;LRDEWGFQHIVVSDCGAITDFFTTHKVSSTPVHAAAKGVLAGTDVECVWENYPYKTLPEAVERGLMKEDDIDKSLKRVLIGRFELGDFDDDALVPWAQIPASVINSDE
;
A
#
# COMPACT_ATOMS: atom_id res chain seq x y z
N LEU A 1 -9.97 13.20 2.85
CA LEU A 1 -9.09 12.45 3.79
C LEU A 1 -7.85 13.26 4.18
N ARG A 2 -6.92 13.53 3.25
CA ARG A 2 -5.68 14.24 3.60
C ARG A 2 -5.88 15.75 3.76
N ASP A 3 -6.56 16.40 2.82
CA ASP A 3 -6.68 17.87 2.80
C ASP A 3 -7.64 18.40 3.89
N GLU A 4 -8.83 17.81 4.00
CA GLU A 4 -9.85 18.29 4.95
C GLU A 4 -9.65 17.72 6.37
N TRP A 5 -9.22 16.47 6.49
CA TRP A 5 -9.13 15.78 7.79
C TRP A 5 -7.69 15.63 8.28
N GLY A 6 -6.71 16.09 7.51
CA GLY A 6 -5.31 16.10 7.91
C GLY A 6 -4.65 14.72 8.01
N PHE A 7 -5.24 13.64 7.48
CA PHE A 7 -4.68 12.29 7.62
C PHE A 7 -3.34 12.13 6.87
N GLN A 8 -2.27 11.78 7.58
CA GLN A 8 -0.90 11.70 7.03
C GLN A 8 -0.37 10.27 6.86
N HIS A 9 -1.03 9.25 7.41
CA HIS A 9 -0.50 7.89 7.45
C HIS A 9 -0.84 7.08 6.17
N ILE A 10 -0.59 5.77 6.24
CA ILE A 10 -0.71 4.81 5.14
C ILE A 10 -2.19 4.59 4.78
N VAL A 11 -2.49 4.54 3.49
CA VAL A 11 -3.77 4.04 2.95
C VAL A 11 -3.52 2.71 2.25
N VAL A 12 -4.21 1.66 2.69
CA VAL A 12 -4.18 0.33 2.07
C VAL A 12 -5.49 0.08 1.31
N SER A 13 -5.40 -0.54 0.13
CA SER A 13 -6.60 -0.97 -0.60
C SER A 13 -7.24 -2.18 0.07
N ASP A 14 -8.55 -2.36 -0.11
CA ASP A 14 -9.16 -3.67 0.10
C ASP A 14 -8.60 -4.67 -0.93
N CYS A 15 -8.68 -5.96 -0.62
CA CYS A 15 -8.07 -7.03 -1.37
C CYS A 15 -8.77 -7.23 -2.73
N GLY A 16 -8.11 -6.78 -3.81
CA GLY A 16 -8.65 -6.79 -5.17
C GLY A 16 -9.20 -5.45 -5.67
N ALA A 17 -9.26 -4.41 -4.82
CA ALA A 17 -9.87 -3.14 -5.19
C ALA A 17 -9.20 -2.44 -6.38
N ILE A 18 -7.87 -2.52 -6.49
CA ILE A 18 -7.14 -1.99 -7.67
C ILE A 18 -7.43 -2.83 -8.91
N THR A 19 -7.54 -4.15 -8.78
CA THR A 19 -7.90 -5.05 -9.88
C THR A 19 -9.27 -4.73 -10.45
N ASP A 20 -10.24 -4.46 -9.57
CA ASP A 20 -11.61 -4.12 -9.97
C ASP A 20 -11.70 -2.85 -10.82
N PHE A 21 -10.68 -1.97 -10.80
CA PHE A 21 -10.67 -0.79 -11.67
C PHE A 21 -10.71 -1.18 -13.15
N PHE A 22 -10.07 -2.28 -13.56
CA PHE A 22 -10.00 -2.70 -14.96
C PHE A 22 -10.83 -3.95 -15.29
N THR A 23 -11.15 -4.79 -14.30
CA THR A 23 -11.97 -6.01 -14.53
C THR A 23 -13.47 -5.73 -14.40
N THR A 24 -13.88 -5.12 -13.28
CA THR A 24 -15.29 -5.04 -12.88
C THR A 24 -15.88 -3.66 -13.12
N HIS A 25 -15.28 -2.62 -12.56
CA HIS A 25 -15.75 -1.24 -12.63
C HIS A 25 -15.44 -0.56 -13.97
N LYS A 26 -14.43 -1.08 -14.71
CA LYS A 26 -14.05 -0.60 -16.05
C LYS A 26 -13.70 0.91 -16.09
N VAL A 27 -13.13 1.41 -15.00
CA VAL A 27 -12.64 2.79 -14.85
C VAL A 27 -11.15 2.92 -15.20
N SER A 28 -10.52 1.84 -15.66
CA SER A 28 -9.16 1.77 -16.18
C SER A 28 -9.09 0.69 -17.26
N SER A 29 -8.29 0.91 -18.30
CA SER A 29 -8.28 0.03 -19.48
C SER A 29 -7.39 -1.21 -19.31
N THR A 30 -6.37 -1.14 -18.46
CA THR A 30 -5.40 -2.23 -18.22
C THR A 30 -4.96 -2.23 -16.75
N PRO A 31 -4.30 -3.30 -16.26
CA PRO A 31 -3.68 -3.31 -14.92
C PRO A 31 -2.74 -2.14 -14.68
N VAL A 32 -1.96 -1.75 -15.70
CA VAL A 32 -1.00 -0.63 -15.66
C VAL A 32 -1.71 0.71 -15.39
N HIS A 33 -2.82 0.96 -16.08
CA HIS A 33 -3.61 2.17 -15.85
C HIS A 33 -4.29 2.15 -14.48
N ALA A 34 -4.73 0.97 -14.03
CA ALA A 34 -5.33 0.81 -12.70
C ALA A 34 -4.31 1.09 -11.58
N ALA A 35 -3.10 0.54 -11.69
CA ALA A 35 -2.01 0.75 -10.74
C ALA A 35 -1.63 2.23 -10.63
N ALA A 36 -1.39 2.88 -11.79
CA ALA A 36 -1.07 4.31 -11.83
C ALA A 36 -2.19 5.15 -11.20
N LYS A 37 -3.45 4.87 -11.55
CA LYS A 37 -4.61 5.58 -11.00
C LYS A 37 -4.73 5.40 -9.48
N GLY A 38 -4.46 4.20 -8.97
CA GLY A 38 -4.47 3.90 -7.53
C GLY A 38 -3.44 4.73 -6.76
N VAL A 39 -2.18 4.72 -7.21
CA VAL A 39 -1.11 5.49 -6.53
C VAL A 39 -1.37 6.98 -6.62
N LEU A 40 -1.76 7.50 -7.79
CA LEU A 40 -2.07 8.93 -7.97
C LEU A 40 -3.28 9.39 -7.13
N ALA A 41 -4.22 8.49 -6.85
CA ALA A 41 -5.35 8.75 -5.95
C ALA A 41 -4.95 8.70 -4.45
N GLY A 42 -3.75 8.21 -4.14
CA GLY A 42 -3.19 8.17 -2.79
C GLY A 42 -3.32 6.84 -2.06
N THR A 43 -3.59 5.74 -2.77
CA THR A 43 -3.45 4.39 -2.22
C THR A 43 -1.97 4.04 -2.16
N ASP A 44 -1.45 3.79 -0.96
CA ASP A 44 -0.02 3.58 -0.73
C ASP A 44 0.37 2.10 -0.86
N VAL A 45 -0.52 1.18 -0.47
CA VAL A 45 -0.31 -0.27 -0.53
C VAL A 45 -1.54 -0.93 -1.16
N GLU A 46 -1.33 -1.86 -2.10
CA GLU A 46 -2.40 -2.71 -2.60
C GLU A 46 -2.49 -4.02 -1.82
N CYS A 47 -3.70 -4.47 -1.52
CA CYS A 47 -3.98 -5.86 -1.17
C CYS A 47 -4.56 -6.59 -2.38
N VAL A 48 -4.11 -7.81 -2.63
CA VAL A 48 -4.69 -8.71 -3.65
C VAL A 48 -4.19 -10.14 -3.43
N TRP A 49 -4.97 -11.13 -3.86
CA TRP A 49 -4.62 -12.54 -3.72
C TRP A 49 -3.57 -12.99 -4.77
N GLU A 50 -3.70 -12.52 -6.01
CA GLU A 50 -2.83 -12.84 -7.13
C GLU A 50 -2.83 -11.72 -8.17
N ASN A 51 -1.90 -11.75 -9.12
CA ASN A 51 -1.85 -10.79 -10.25
C ASN A 51 -1.81 -9.30 -9.87
N TYR A 52 -1.05 -8.99 -8.81
CA TYR A 52 -0.69 -7.66 -8.30
C TYR A 52 -0.54 -6.56 -9.37
N PRO A 53 -1.54 -5.67 -9.54
CA PRO A 53 -1.43 -4.52 -10.42
C PRO A 53 -0.20 -3.65 -10.13
N TYR A 54 0.18 -3.44 -8.86
CA TYR A 54 1.33 -2.60 -8.51
C TYR A 54 2.67 -3.18 -8.95
N LYS A 55 2.75 -4.47 -9.33
CA LYS A 55 3.95 -5.02 -10.02
C LYS A 55 4.19 -4.35 -11.38
N THR A 56 3.18 -3.67 -11.93
CA THR A 56 3.27 -2.95 -13.21
C THR A 56 3.63 -1.46 -13.06
N LEU A 57 3.88 -0.96 -11.84
CA LEU A 57 4.29 0.43 -11.61
C LEU A 57 5.56 0.83 -12.39
N PRO A 58 6.60 -0.02 -12.53
CA PRO A 58 7.74 0.31 -13.38
C PRO A 58 7.34 0.58 -14.84
N GLU A 59 6.42 -0.22 -15.40
CA GLU A 59 5.88 0.00 -16.76
C GLU A 59 5.06 1.30 -16.81
N ALA A 60 4.29 1.61 -15.77
CA ALA A 60 3.52 2.85 -15.70
C ALA A 60 4.44 4.09 -15.72
N VAL A 61 5.59 4.04 -15.05
CA VAL A 61 6.61 5.09 -15.09
C VAL A 61 7.27 5.17 -16.46
N GLU A 62 7.68 4.03 -17.05
CA GLU A 62 8.28 3.97 -18.39
C GLU A 62 7.35 4.58 -19.46
N ARG A 63 6.05 4.35 -19.33
CA ARG A 63 5.00 4.87 -20.23
C ARG A 63 4.59 6.31 -19.93
N GLY A 64 5.15 6.94 -18.90
CA GLY A 64 4.83 8.32 -18.49
C GLY A 64 3.43 8.49 -17.91
N LEU A 65 2.81 7.43 -17.40
CA LEU A 65 1.49 7.49 -16.75
C LEU A 65 1.56 8.08 -15.34
N MET A 66 2.74 8.04 -14.72
CA MET A 66 3.06 8.63 -13.41
C MET A 66 4.56 8.87 -13.29
N LYS A 67 5.00 9.58 -12.24
CA LYS A 67 6.42 9.78 -11.94
C LYS A 67 6.88 8.82 -10.85
N GLU A 68 8.17 8.50 -10.84
CA GLU A 68 8.80 7.76 -9.73
C GLU A 68 8.59 8.48 -8.39
N ASP A 69 8.65 9.82 -8.38
CA ASP A 69 8.33 10.66 -7.21
C ASP A 69 6.94 10.40 -6.61
N ASP A 70 5.97 9.92 -7.40
CA ASP A 70 4.64 9.57 -6.89
C ASP A 70 4.66 8.27 -6.09
N ILE A 71 5.50 7.31 -6.50
CA ILE A 71 5.76 6.06 -5.77
C ILE A 71 6.54 6.37 -4.48
N ASP A 72 7.55 7.24 -4.56
CA ASP A 72 8.38 7.63 -3.41
C ASP A 72 7.56 8.21 -2.25
N LYS A 73 6.50 8.99 -2.55
CA LYS A 73 5.60 9.52 -1.53
C LYS A 73 4.91 8.40 -0.75
N SER A 74 4.41 7.39 -1.45
CA SER A 74 3.76 6.23 -0.83
C SER A 74 4.75 5.36 -0.08
N LEU A 75 5.92 5.10 -0.66
CA LEU A 75 6.99 4.35 0.00
C LEU A 75 7.45 5.02 1.30
N LYS A 76 7.62 6.34 1.32
CA LYS A 76 7.97 7.09 2.54
C LYS A 76 6.93 6.90 3.64
N ARG A 77 5.63 6.96 3.33
CA ARG A 77 4.58 6.74 4.34
C ARG A 77 4.62 5.32 4.91
N VAL A 78 4.84 4.32 4.04
CA VAL A 78 4.98 2.92 4.46
C VAL A 78 6.19 2.76 5.38
N LEU A 79 7.35 3.29 4.98
CA LEU A 79 8.56 3.20 5.79
C LEU A 79 8.41 3.94 7.13
N ILE A 80 7.82 5.14 7.16
CA ILE A 80 7.54 5.86 8.40
C ILE A 80 6.73 4.98 9.36
N GLY A 81 5.61 4.40 8.89
CA GLY A 81 4.80 3.52 9.73
C GLY A 81 5.55 2.29 10.25
N ARG A 82 6.44 1.71 9.44
CA ARG A 82 7.29 0.58 9.85
C ARG A 82 8.36 0.99 10.87
N PHE A 83 8.99 2.15 10.71
CA PHE A 83 9.91 2.71 11.71
C PHE A 83 9.17 3.04 13.02
N GLU A 84 7.98 3.65 12.95
CA GLU A 84 7.15 3.92 14.14
C GLU A 84 6.73 2.64 14.88
N LEU A 85 6.55 1.52 14.16
CA LEU A 85 6.25 0.21 14.72
C LEU A 85 7.46 -0.46 15.40
N GLY A 86 8.69 -0.02 15.08
CA GLY A 86 9.92 -0.64 15.54
C GLY A 86 10.43 -1.79 14.66
N ASP A 87 9.92 -1.96 13.43
CA ASP A 87 10.31 -3.05 12.50
C ASP A 87 11.82 -3.13 12.21
N PHE A 88 12.54 -2.03 12.45
CA PHE A 88 13.97 -1.89 12.17
C PHE A 88 14.83 -1.80 13.44
N ASP A 89 14.20 -1.85 14.62
CA ASP A 89 14.89 -1.85 15.91
C ASP A 89 15.19 -3.29 16.37
N ASP A 90 16.05 -3.45 17.36
CA ASP A 90 16.26 -4.75 18.01
C ASP A 90 14.98 -5.18 18.74
N ASP A 91 14.51 -6.42 18.55
CA ASP A 91 13.29 -6.95 19.19
C ASP A 91 13.28 -6.73 20.70
N ALA A 92 14.44 -6.77 21.37
CA ALA A 92 14.57 -6.52 22.80
C ALA A 92 14.13 -5.11 23.23
N LEU A 93 14.13 -4.14 22.29
CA LEU A 93 13.70 -2.77 22.50
C LEU A 93 12.23 -2.55 22.14
N VAL A 94 11.59 -3.47 21.41
CA VAL A 94 10.23 -3.34 20.88
C VAL A 94 9.25 -4.14 21.76
N PRO A 95 8.40 -3.49 22.58
CA PRO A 95 7.51 -4.20 23.51
C PRO A 95 6.56 -5.18 22.81
N TRP A 96 6.12 -4.83 21.59
CA TRP A 96 5.19 -5.64 20.80
C TRP A 96 5.86 -6.89 20.21
N ALA A 97 7.18 -6.89 20.00
CA ALA A 97 7.92 -8.05 19.54
C ALA A 97 8.02 -9.15 20.60
N GLN A 98 7.78 -8.81 21.87
CA GLN A 98 7.78 -9.76 23.00
C GLN A 98 6.45 -10.51 23.15
N ILE A 99 5.42 -10.13 22.38
CA ILE A 99 4.11 -10.78 22.42
C ILE A 99 4.19 -12.11 21.66
N PRO A 100 3.95 -13.26 22.31
CA PRO A 100 4.11 -14.56 21.67
C PRO A 100 2.99 -14.81 20.65
N ALA A 101 3.31 -15.54 19.58
CA ALA A 101 2.31 -15.92 18.58
C ALA A 101 1.11 -16.71 19.15
N SER A 102 1.27 -17.35 20.32
CA SER A 102 0.21 -18.10 20.99
C SER A 102 -0.98 -17.25 21.45
N VAL A 103 -0.84 -15.92 21.53
CA VAL A 103 -1.97 -15.01 21.86
C VAL A 103 -2.63 -14.42 20.61
N ILE A 104 -2.13 -14.73 19.41
CA ILE A 104 -2.74 -14.28 18.16
C ILE A 104 -3.89 -15.23 17.82
N ASN A 105 -5.12 -14.70 17.76
CA ASN A 105 -6.32 -15.47 17.47
C ASN A 105 -6.52 -16.67 18.44
N SER A 106 -6.17 -16.46 19.72
CA SER A 106 -6.51 -17.39 20.81
C SER A 106 -8.02 -17.42 21.07
N ASP A 107 -8.50 -18.50 21.67
CA ASP A 107 -9.91 -18.63 22.09
C ASP A 107 -10.28 -17.69 23.26
N GLU A 108 -9.25 -17.16 23.96
CA GLU A 108 -9.34 -16.17 25.06
C GLU A 108 -9.03 -14.76 24.57
#